data_AF-A0A378J612-F1
#
_entry.id   AF-A0A378J612-F1
#
_cell.length_a   1.000
_cell.length_b   1.000
_cell.length_c   1.000
_cell.angle_alpha   90.00
_cell.angle_beta   90.00
_cell.angle_gamma   90.00
#
_symmetry.space_group_name_H-M   'P 1'
#
loop_
_entity.id
_entity.type
_entity.pdbx_description
1 polymer ?
#
loop_
_entity_poly.entity_id
_entity_poly.type
_entity_poly.pdbx_seq_one_letter_code
_entity_poly.pdbx_strand_id
1 'polypeptide(L)'
;MKKFFAGLKKTKKTSSQKKSDVPTQQSPFLEESKQIETENRDFFSDPRMRDLSDIGERKALGYLPLARIREAGYDVFQTSLLLKKKGLKILVIPAALPEEIYAYKPETKKFIHMADKKMYDVVPKGQFYSIQSGALVAYDIEAVDLFLQQNAKLIDDENQSETIDEHKWPMNAADFVEMLFRKTAESKEMNNLIHTIYQEMPTAITSFKME
;
A
#
# COMPACT_ATOMS: atom_id res chain seq x y z
N MET A 1 15.82 -41.09 56.67
CA MET A 1 16.35 -42.45 56.40
C MET A 1 16.84 -42.54 54.96
N LYS A 2 18.05 -43.10 54.80
CA LYS A 2 18.68 -43.77 53.63
C LYS A 2 18.41 -43.30 52.18
N LYS A 3 19.48 -42.81 51.55
CA LYS A 3 19.81 -42.92 50.10
C LYS A 3 20.07 -44.39 49.73
N PHE A 4 19.84 -44.80 48.47
CA PHE A 4 20.58 -45.81 47.65
C PHE A 4 19.92 -45.86 46.25
N PHE A 5 20.51 -45.40 45.13
CA PHE A 5 21.59 -45.90 44.25
C PHE A 5 21.31 -47.16 43.40
N ALA A 6 21.77 -47.04 42.14
CA ALA A 6 22.11 -48.07 41.15
C ALA A 6 20.94 -48.75 40.38
N GLY A 7 21.00 -49.00 39.06
CA GLY A 7 22.10 -48.97 38.10
C GLY A 7 22.18 -50.29 37.32
N LEU A 8 22.21 -50.21 35.98
CA LEU A 8 22.53 -51.27 35.00
C LEU A 8 21.51 -52.44 34.89
N LYS A 9 21.19 -53.03 33.71
CA LYS A 9 22.06 -53.46 32.61
C LYS A 9 21.33 -53.49 31.25
N LYS A 10 22.11 -53.24 30.19
CA LYS A 10 21.84 -53.61 28.79
C LYS A 10 21.74 -55.13 28.61
N THR A 11 20.83 -55.59 27.76
CA THR A 11 20.95 -56.83 26.99
C THR A 11 20.85 -56.54 25.50
N LYS A 12 21.69 -57.23 24.73
CA LYS A 12 22.00 -57.03 23.31
C LYS A 12 21.46 -58.24 22.53
N LYS A 13 20.97 -57.97 21.31
CA LYS A 13 20.91 -58.81 20.08
C LYS A 13 20.06 -60.09 20.09
N THR A 14 19.12 -60.19 19.12
CA THR A 14 19.22 -60.95 17.83
C THR A 14 17.91 -60.77 17.05
N SER A 15 17.91 -60.14 15.87
CA SER A 15 17.94 -60.77 14.54
C SER A 15 16.77 -61.73 14.24
N SER A 16 15.78 -61.25 13.49
CA SER A 16 15.32 -61.93 12.26
C SER A 16 14.44 -61.02 11.41
N GLN A 17 14.85 -60.90 10.15
CA GLN A 17 14.17 -60.22 9.06
C GLN A 17 12.79 -60.82 8.82
N LYS A 18 11.79 -59.98 8.53
CA LYS A 18 10.81 -60.25 7.48
C LYS A 18 10.50 -58.94 6.76
N LYS A 19 10.83 -58.94 5.47
CA LYS A 19 10.53 -57.92 4.48
C LYS A 19 9.01 -57.79 4.36
N SER A 20 8.52 -56.55 4.34
CA SER A 20 7.26 -56.22 3.69
C SER A 20 7.53 -55.00 2.82
N ASP A 21 7.57 -55.24 1.52
CA ASP A 21 7.70 -54.25 0.47
C ASP A 21 6.53 -53.25 0.55
N VAL A 22 6.87 -51.96 0.66
CA VAL A 22 5.95 -50.87 0.33
C VAL A 22 6.71 -49.98 -0.67
N PRO A 23 6.15 -49.69 -1.85
CA PRO A 23 6.87 -48.97 -2.90
C PRO A 23 7.16 -47.53 -2.47
N THR A 24 8.43 -47.16 -2.51
CA THR A 24 8.89 -45.77 -2.52
C THR A 24 8.33 -45.09 -3.77
N GLN A 25 7.22 -44.37 -3.62
CA GLN A 25 6.90 -43.31 -4.59
C GLN A 25 7.92 -42.20 -4.36
N GLN A 26 8.94 -42.21 -5.21
CA GLN A 26 9.72 -41.03 -5.54
C GLN A 26 8.73 -39.96 -5.99
N SER A 27 8.59 -38.89 -5.21
CA SER A 27 8.01 -37.65 -5.71
C SER A 27 9.13 -36.92 -6.48
N PRO A 28 9.08 -36.81 -7.82
CA PRO A 28 10.01 -36.00 -8.57
C PRO A 28 9.39 -34.61 -8.67
N PHE A 29 9.61 -33.77 -7.66
CA PHE A 29 9.28 -32.35 -7.77
C PHE A 29 10.31 -31.51 -7.03
N LEU A 30 11.58 -31.76 -7.37
CA LEU A 30 12.53 -30.67 -7.51
C LEU A 30 12.15 -29.97 -8.81
N GLU A 31 11.06 -29.20 -8.80
CA GLU A 31 10.98 -28.09 -9.72
C GLU A 31 12.14 -27.17 -9.34
N GLU A 32 13.14 -27.15 -10.22
CA GLU A 32 14.12 -26.10 -10.27
C GLU A 32 13.36 -24.79 -10.06
N SER A 33 13.57 -24.19 -8.89
CA SER A 33 13.30 -22.78 -8.70
C SER A 33 14.16 -22.09 -9.75
N LYS A 34 13.57 -21.83 -10.92
CA LYS A 34 14.10 -20.88 -11.87
C LYS A 34 14.26 -19.61 -11.06
N GLN A 35 15.48 -19.37 -10.60
CA GLN A 35 15.91 -18.05 -10.19
C GLN A 35 15.52 -17.19 -11.37
N ILE A 36 14.43 -16.44 -11.21
CA ILE A 36 14.08 -15.40 -12.14
C ILE A 36 15.33 -14.55 -12.10
N GLU A 37 16.13 -14.59 -13.18
CA GLU A 37 17.16 -13.62 -13.43
C GLU A 37 16.44 -12.29 -13.40
N THR A 38 16.44 -11.64 -12.23
CA THR A 38 16.17 -10.23 -12.14
C THR A 38 17.31 -9.62 -12.92
N GLU A 39 17.10 -9.43 -14.23
CA GLU A 39 17.77 -8.36 -14.96
C GLU A 39 17.86 -7.20 -13.98
N ASN A 40 19.07 -6.68 -13.81
CA ASN A 40 19.38 -5.64 -12.84
C ASN A 40 18.69 -4.34 -13.32
N ARG A 41 17.36 -4.32 -13.21
CA ARG A 41 16.48 -3.27 -13.69
C ARG A 41 16.44 -2.22 -12.61
N ASP A 42 17.00 -1.07 -12.93
CA ASP A 42 16.96 0.08 -12.05
C ASP A 42 15.54 0.66 -12.02
N PHE A 43 14.86 0.46 -10.89
CA PHE A 43 13.53 0.97 -10.62
C PHE A 43 13.40 2.48 -10.89
N PHE A 44 14.43 3.26 -10.54
CA PHE A 44 14.37 4.73 -10.64
C PHE A 44 14.56 5.26 -12.05
N SER A 45 15.12 4.44 -12.94
CA SER A 45 15.29 4.76 -14.36
C SER A 45 14.16 4.23 -15.25
N ASP A 46 13.24 3.42 -14.71
CA ASP A 46 12.14 2.81 -15.49
C ASP A 46 10.99 3.82 -15.71
N PRO A 47 10.70 4.22 -16.96
CA PRO A 47 9.64 5.20 -17.24
C PRO A 47 8.25 4.70 -16.86
N ARG A 48 8.04 3.38 -16.70
CA ARG A 48 6.75 2.84 -16.25
C ARG A 48 6.52 3.07 -14.76
N MET A 49 7.60 3.21 -13.99
CA MET A 49 7.60 3.45 -12.53
C MET A 49 7.69 4.93 -12.18
N ARG A 50 7.68 5.82 -13.18
CA ARG A 50 7.90 7.26 -13.05
C ARG A 50 7.11 7.91 -11.92
N ASP A 51 5.86 7.50 -11.76
CA ASP A 51 4.99 8.08 -10.75
C ASP A 51 5.48 7.84 -9.31
N LEU A 52 6.22 6.76 -9.06
CA LEU A 52 6.86 6.48 -7.78
C LEU A 52 8.34 6.87 -7.73
N SER A 53 9.06 6.80 -8.86
CA SER A 53 10.49 7.11 -8.90
C SER A 53 10.78 8.60 -8.80
N ASP A 54 9.88 9.46 -9.33
CA ASP A 54 10.05 10.92 -9.36
C ASP A 54 9.74 11.58 -8.00
N ILE A 55 9.32 10.81 -6.98
CA ILE A 55 8.98 11.32 -5.65
C ILE A 55 10.25 11.78 -4.91
N GLY A 56 10.18 12.98 -4.32
CA GLY A 56 11.29 13.66 -3.65
C GLY A 56 12.19 14.46 -4.60
N GLU A 57 12.05 14.27 -5.91
CA GLU A 57 12.83 15.00 -6.92
C GLU A 57 11.95 15.98 -7.71
N ARG A 58 10.77 15.53 -8.14
CA ARG A 58 9.83 16.34 -8.94
C ARG A 58 8.47 16.46 -8.31
N LYS A 59 8.08 15.51 -7.46
CA LYS A 59 6.80 15.56 -6.76
C LYS A 59 6.84 15.01 -5.34
N ALA A 60 5.89 15.39 -4.52
CA ALA A 60 5.78 14.96 -3.12
C ALA A 60 4.93 13.70 -2.93
N LEU A 61 4.08 13.34 -3.89
CA LEU A 61 3.18 12.18 -3.79
C LEU A 61 3.09 11.45 -5.12
N GLY A 62 3.06 10.12 -5.06
CA GLY A 62 2.83 9.28 -6.22
C GLY A 62 2.03 8.02 -5.89
N TYR A 63 1.43 7.47 -6.92
CA TYR A 63 0.52 6.33 -6.87
C TYR A 63 0.76 5.45 -8.10
N LEU A 64 0.87 4.14 -7.88
CA LEU A 64 0.95 3.19 -9.00
C LEU A 64 0.18 1.90 -8.68
N PRO A 65 -0.65 1.40 -9.62
CA PRO A 65 -1.31 0.11 -9.43
C PRO A 65 -0.30 -1.02 -9.20
N LEU A 66 -0.58 -1.88 -8.23
CA LEU A 66 0.22 -3.06 -7.88
C LEU A 66 0.39 -3.99 -9.08
N ALA A 67 -0.65 -4.14 -9.90
CA ALA A 67 -0.59 -4.92 -11.14
C ALA A 67 0.49 -4.35 -12.09
N ARG A 68 0.54 -3.03 -12.26
CA ARG A 68 1.53 -2.36 -13.13
C ARG A 68 2.96 -2.52 -12.61
N ILE A 69 3.16 -2.50 -11.30
CA ILE A 69 4.46 -2.77 -10.66
C ILE A 69 4.91 -4.21 -10.99
N ARG A 70 4.01 -5.18 -10.83
CA ARG A 70 4.27 -6.61 -11.09
C ARG A 70 4.51 -6.89 -12.57
N GLU A 71 3.69 -6.34 -13.46
CA GLU A 71 3.84 -6.43 -14.91
C GLU A 71 5.17 -5.84 -15.40
N ALA A 72 5.68 -4.82 -14.69
CA ALA A 72 6.98 -4.25 -14.99
C ALA A 72 8.16 -5.14 -14.54
N GLY A 73 7.90 -6.18 -13.75
CA GLY A 73 8.88 -7.13 -13.23
C GLY A 73 9.39 -6.80 -11.82
N TYR A 74 8.75 -5.87 -11.12
CA TYR A 74 9.15 -5.51 -9.76
C TYR A 74 8.29 -6.21 -8.71
N ASP A 75 8.93 -6.58 -7.61
CA ASP A 75 8.23 -7.05 -6.41
C ASP A 75 7.77 -5.85 -5.56
N VAL A 76 6.49 -5.83 -5.19
CA VAL A 76 5.86 -4.73 -4.45
C VAL A 76 6.51 -4.52 -3.09
N PHE A 77 6.90 -5.61 -2.40
CA PHE A 77 7.51 -5.52 -1.09
C PHE A 77 8.91 -4.90 -1.18
N GLN A 78 9.74 -5.35 -2.12
CA GLN A 78 11.05 -4.77 -2.38
C GLN A 78 10.96 -3.31 -2.83
N THR A 79 10.02 -2.97 -3.73
CA THR A 79 9.75 -1.57 -4.11
C THR A 79 9.38 -0.72 -2.90
N SER A 80 8.53 -1.23 -2.00
CA SER A 80 8.16 -0.52 -0.78
C SER A 80 9.36 -0.27 0.14
N LEU A 81 10.25 -1.25 0.28
CA LEU A 81 11.48 -1.10 1.05
C LEU A 81 12.44 -0.09 0.42
N LEU A 82 12.58 -0.09 -0.91
CA LEU A 82 13.41 0.87 -1.64
C LEU A 82 12.92 2.31 -1.44
N LEU A 83 11.61 2.53 -1.58
CA LEU A 83 11.02 3.86 -1.37
C LEU A 83 11.15 4.33 0.09
N LYS A 84 10.96 3.44 1.07
CA LYS A 84 11.22 3.75 2.49
C LYS A 84 12.66 4.12 2.77
N LYS A 85 13.63 3.48 2.10
CA LYS A 85 15.06 3.83 2.21
C LYS A 85 15.36 5.25 1.69
N LYS A 86 14.56 5.79 0.76
CA LYS A 86 14.60 7.21 0.34
C LYS A 86 13.87 8.15 1.31
N GLY A 87 13.40 7.67 2.47
CA GLY A 87 12.70 8.48 3.47
C GLY A 87 11.19 8.63 3.23
N LEU A 88 10.63 7.99 2.20
CA LEU A 88 9.23 8.14 1.85
C LEU A 88 8.32 7.31 2.77
N LYS A 89 7.13 7.85 3.05
CA LYS A 89 6.02 7.11 3.65
C LYS A 89 5.31 6.32 2.58
N ILE A 90 4.77 5.16 2.98
CA ILE A 90 4.13 4.21 2.08
C ILE A 90 2.74 3.88 2.61
N LEU A 91 1.77 3.91 1.70
CA LEU A 91 0.42 3.44 1.91
C LEU A 91 0.14 2.39 0.82
N VAL A 92 -0.12 1.14 1.22
CA VAL A 92 -0.57 0.11 0.28
C VAL A 92 -2.08 0.07 0.34
N ILE A 93 -2.73 0.38 -0.77
CA ILE A 93 -4.15 0.15 -0.96
C ILE A 93 -4.25 -1.29 -1.51
N PRO A 94 -4.74 -2.26 -0.73
CA PRO A 94 -4.75 -3.64 -1.19
C PRO A 94 -5.76 -3.78 -2.34
N ALA A 95 -5.74 -4.88 -3.09
CA ALA A 95 -6.68 -5.09 -4.19
C ALA A 95 -8.07 -5.42 -3.63
N ALA A 96 -9.13 -4.78 -4.16
CA ALA A 96 -10.49 -5.04 -3.71
C ALA A 96 -10.89 -6.50 -3.94
N LEU A 97 -11.55 -7.11 -2.95
CA LEU A 97 -12.53 -8.13 -3.27
C LEU A 97 -13.77 -7.47 -3.91
N PRO A 98 -14.52 -8.16 -4.78
CA PRO A 98 -15.74 -7.62 -5.39
C PRO A 98 -16.73 -7.04 -4.37
N GLU A 99 -16.77 -7.62 -3.18
CA GLU A 99 -17.64 -7.23 -2.07
C GLU A 99 -17.20 -5.92 -1.41
N GLU A 100 -16.00 -5.42 -1.68
CA GLU A 100 -15.41 -4.26 -1.02
C GLU A 100 -15.28 -3.05 -1.96
N ILE A 101 -15.83 -3.15 -3.18
CA ILE A 101 -15.72 -2.13 -4.21
C ILE A 101 -16.69 -0.99 -3.92
N TYR A 102 -16.18 0.26 -3.97
CA TYR A 102 -17.00 1.47 -3.96
C TYR A 102 -16.92 2.15 -5.33
N ALA A 103 -18.08 2.43 -5.93
CA ALA A 103 -18.19 3.15 -7.20
C ALA A 103 -18.68 4.57 -6.95
N TYR A 104 -18.02 5.57 -7.53
CA TYR A 104 -18.49 6.96 -7.46
C TYR A 104 -19.68 7.16 -8.42
N LYS A 105 -20.75 7.77 -7.91
CA LYS A 105 -21.94 8.14 -8.67
C LYS A 105 -22.01 9.66 -8.85
N PRO A 106 -21.68 10.20 -10.04
CA PRO A 106 -21.60 11.65 -10.27
C PRO A 106 -22.90 12.41 -10.03
N GLU A 107 -24.06 11.80 -10.32
CA GLU A 107 -25.35 12.50 -10.23
C GLU A 107 -25.73 12.84 -8.78
N THR A 108 -25.28 12.01 -7.83
CA THR A 108 -25.56 12.18 -6.40
C THR A 108 -24.35 12.64 -5.62
N LYS A 109 -23.17 12.72 -6.25
CA LYS A 109 -21.86 12.92 -5.60
C LYS A 109 -21.62 11.97 -4.42
N LYS A 110 -22.04 10.72 -4.55
CA LYS A 110 -21.93 9.71 -3.48
C LYS A 110 -21.19 8.49 -3.97
N PHE A 111 -20.56 7.78 -3.05
CA PHE A 111 -20.00 6.47 -3.27
C PHE A 111 -21.05 5.40 -3.00
N ILE A 112 -21.20 4.47 -3.93
CA ILE A 112 -22.07 3.30 -3.78
C ILE A 112 -21.19 2.10 -3.45
N HIS A 113 -21.44 1.49 -2.30
CA HIS A 113 -20.85 0.22 -1.97
C HIS A 113 -21.47 -0.87 -2.85
N MET A 114 -20.65 -1.57 -3.63
CA MET A 114 -21.13 -2.43 -4.70
C MET A 114 -21.84 -3.69 -4.18
N ALA A 115 -21.48 -4.16 -2.98
CA ALA A 115 -22.08 -5.34 -2.37
C ALA A 115 -23.50 -5.10 -1.84
N ASP A 116 -23.70 -4.06 -1.01
CA ASP A 116 -24.99 -3.82 -0.34
C ASP A 116 -25.78 -2.62 -0.90
N LYS A 117 -25.24 -1.94 -1.92
CA LYS A 117 -25.82 -0.77 -2.60
C LYS A 117 -26.08 0.43 -1.69
N LYS A 118 -25.52 0.45 -0.48
CA LYS A 118 -25.59 1.63 0.39
C LYS A 118 -24.78 2.78 -0.19
N MET A 119 -25.28 3.99 0.04
CA MET A 119 -24.64 5.22 -0.39
C MET A 119 -23.91 5.88 0.77
N TYR A 120 -22.73 6.41 0.46
CA TYR A 120 -21.84 7.06 1.40
C TYR A 120 -21.33 8.38 0.81
N ASP A 121 -21.19 9.41 1.63
CA ASP A 121 -20.55 10.65 1.22
C ASP A 121 -19.02 10.48 1.17
N VAL A 122 -18.48 9.69 2.10
CA VAL A 122 -17.06 9.31 2.19
C VAL A 122 -16.96 7.81 2.45
N VAL A 123 -15.97 7.15 1.85
CA VAL A 123 -15.78 5.69 2.06
C VAL A 123 -15.24 5.40 3.48
N PRO A 124 -15.88 4.50 4.26
CA PRO A 124 -15.50 4.22 5.65
C PRO A 124 -14.04 3.76 5.87
N LYS A 125 -13.44 4.18 6.99
CA LYS A 125 -12.07 3.78 7.40
C LYS A 125 -11.94 2.26 7.57
N GLY A 126 -10.87 1.68 7.02
CA GLY A 126 -10.54 0.26 7.19
C GLY A 126 -11.32 -0.75 6.33
N GLN A 127 -12.30 -0.31 5.54
CA GLN A 127 -13.12 -1.14 4.61
C GLN A 127 -12.84 -0.77 3.14
N PHE A 128 -11.69 -0.14 2.89
CA PHE A 128 -11.49 0.70 1.71
C PHE A 128 -10.88 -0.04 0.54
N TYR A 129 -11.68 -0.23 -0.52
CA TYR A 129 -11.15 -0.63 -1.81
C TYR A 129 -11.95 0.04 -2.95
N SER A 130 -11.61 1.30 -3.27
CA SER A 130 -12.22 2.01 -4.40
C SER A 130 -11.75 1.46 -5.77
N ILE A 131 -12.16 2.11 -6.86
CA ILE A 131 -11.61 1.90 -8.22
C ILE A 131 -10.07 2.07 -8.24
N GLN A 132 -9.51 2.82 -7.30
CA GLN A 132 -8.06 3.01 -7.11
C GLN A 132 -7.45 2.01 -6.09
N SER A 133 -8.16 0.92 -5.80
CA SER A 133 -7.63 -0.20 -5.03
C SER A 133 -6.56 -0.96 -5.79
N GLY A 134 -5.76 -1.72 -5.04
CA GLY A 134 -4.65 -2.47 -5.58
C GLY A 134 -3.56 -1.54 -6.09
N ALA A 135 -3.12 -0.60 -5.24
CA ALA A 135 -2.06 0.34 -5.57
C ALA A 135 -1.07 0.56 -4.43
N LEU A 136 0.13 0.99 -4.82
CA LEU A 136 1.16 1.49 -3.93
C LEU A 136 1.17 3.01 -4.02
N VAL A 137 0.95 3.66 -2.89
CA VAL A 137 1.09 5.10 -2.72
C VAL A 137 2.38 5.34 -1.94
N ALA A 138 3.18 6.30 -2.40
CA ALA A 138 4.34 6.78 -1.69
C ALA A 138 4.33 8.30 -1.64
N TYR A 139 4.83 8.88 -0.56
CA TYR A 139 4.85 10.32 -0.39
C TYR A 139 5.94 10.78 0.57
N ASP A 140 6.41 12.00 0.35
CA ASP A 140 7.26 12.75 1.26
C ASP A 140 6.38 13.44 2.31
N ILE A 141 6.49 13.02 3.56
CA ILE A 141 5.63 13.52 4.64
C ILE A 141 5.83 15.01 4.91
N GLU A 142 7.08 15.49 4.86
CA GLU A 142 7.40 16.88 5.17
C GLU A 142 6.88 17.81 4.06
N ALA A 143 7.02 17.38 2.81
CA ALA A 143 6.48 18.11 1.67
C ALA A 143 4.95 18.17 1.69
N VAL A 144 4.28 17.07 2.07
CA VAL A 144 2.82 17.06 2.24
C VAL A 144 2.41 17.97 3.40
N ASP A 145 3.06 17.90 4.55
CA ASP A 145 2.74 18.76 5.71
C ASP A 145 2.91 20.26 5.35
N LEU A 146 4.00 20.62 4.67
CA LEU A 146 4.21 21.99 4.19
C LEU A 146 3.12 22.43 3.22
N PHE A 147 2.74 21.57 2.27
CA PHE A 147 1.65 21.83 1.34
C PHE A 147 0.33 22.07 2.06
N LEU A 148 0.01 21.27 3.09
CA LEU A 148 -1.21 21.46 3.88
C LEU A 148 -1.18 22.79 4.64
N GLN A 149 -0.03 23.20 5.19
CA GLN A 149 0.11 24.49 5.84
C GLN A 149 -0.09 25.66 4.87
N GLN A 150 0.48 25.57 3.66
CA GLN A 150 0.30 26.58 2.60
C GLN A 150 -1.16 26.72 2.16
N ASN A 151 -1.95 25.65 2.27
CA ASN A 151 -3.34 25.59 1.88
C ASN A 151 -4.31 25.55 3.07
N ALA A 152 -3.84 25.84 4.29
CA ALA A 152 -4.62 25.68 5.52
C ALA A 152 -5.93 26.45 5.48
N LYS A 153 -5.91 27.69 4.98
CA LYS A 153 -7.12 28.51 4.86
C LYS A 153 -8.18 27.86 3.95
N LEU A 154 -7.76 27.31 2.81
CA LEU A 154 -8.68 26.63 1.88
C LEU A 154 -9.28 25.38 2.54
N ILE A 155 -8.45 24.61 3.26
CA ILE A 155 -8.89 23.42 3.99
C ILE A 155 -9.88 23.80 5.09
N ASP A 156 -9.60 24.86 5.85
CA ASP A 156 -10.47 25.37 6.90
C ASP A 156 -11.80 25.87 6.34
N ASP A 157 -11.77 26.63 5.25
CA ASP A 157 -12.98 27.14 4.58
C ASP A 157 -13.86 25.99 4.05
N GLU A 158 -13.25 24.95 3.45
CA GLU A 158 -13.98 23.74 3.02
C GLU A 158 -14.61 23.03 4.24
N ASN A 159 -13.84 22.87 5.32
CA ASN A 159 -14.26 22.17 6.53
C ASN A 159 -15.37 22.89 7.32
N GLN A 160 -15.57 24.21 7.14
CA GLN A 160 -16.70 24.93 7.74
C GLN A 160 -18.05 24.47 7.22
N SER A 161 -18.11 23.99 5.97
CA SER A 161 -19.33 23.45 5.35
C SER A 161 -19.60 21.98 5.73
N GLU A 162 -18.60 21.29 6.29
CA GLU A 162 -18.67 19.88 6.64
C GLU A 162 -19.15 19.71 8.10
N THR A 163 -20.33 19.11 8.24
CA THR A 163 -20.98 18.91 9.55
C THR A 163 -20.53 17.62 10.24
N ILE A 164 -19.97 16.67 9.49
CA ILE A 164 -19.51 15.38 10.01
C ILE A 164 -17.99 15.46 10.19
N ASP A 165 -17.54 15.41 11.44
CA ASP A 165 -16.11 15.59 11.76
C ASP A 165 -15.21 14.56 11.07
N GLU A 166 -15.67 13.32 10.94
CA GLU A 166 -14.93 12.25 10.25
C GLU A 166 -14.75 12.49 8.74
N HIS A 167 -15.56 13.39 8.16
CA HIS A 167 -15.45 13.75 6.76
C HIS A 167 -14.58 14.98 6.55
N LYS A 168 -14.20 15.71 7.60
CA LYS A 168 -13.33 16.89 7.44
C LYS A 168 -11.97 16.49 6.88
N TRP A 169 -11.46 17.35 6.00
CA TRP A 169 -10.12 17.20 5.44
C TRP A 169 -9.07 17.32 6.55
N PRO A 170 -8.25 16.29 6.76
CA PRO A 170 -7.25 16.30 7.82
C PRO A 170 -6.12 17.29 7.52
N MET A 171 -5.58 17.90 8.58
CA MET A 171 -4.40 18.77 8.49
C MET A 171 -3.07 18.03 8.71
N ASN A 172 -3.12 16.74 9.05
CA ASN A 172 -1.90 15.92 9.12
C ASN A 172 -1.72 15.16 7.80
N ALA A 173 -0.47 15.07 7.31
CA ALA A 173 -0.17 14.46 6.02
C ALA A 173 -0.67 13.02 5.86
N ALA A 174 -0.54 12.17 6.90
CA ALA A 174 -0.87 10.75 6.76
C ALA A 174 -2.37 10.51 6.57
N ASP A 175 -3.21 11.11 7.43
CA ASP A 175 -4.66 11.00 7.31
C ASP A 175 -5.16 11.78 6.08
N PHE A 176 -4.52 12.89 5.70
CA PHE A 176 -4.88 13.62 4.49
C PHE A 176 -4.64 12.76 3.24
N VAL A 177 -3.48 12.12 3.12
CA VAL A 177 -3.17 11.22 2.01
C VAL A 177 -4.13 10.03 2.00
N GLU A 178 -4.50 9.49 3.16
CA GLU A 178 -5.54 8.46 3.24
C GLU A 178 -6.91 9.00 2.76
N MET A 179 -7.26 10.23 3.12
CA MET A 179 -8.53 10.89 2.75
C MET A 179 -8.63 11.23 1.26
N LEU A 180 -7.51 11.54 0.59
CA LEU A 180 -7.46 11.85 -0.85
C LEU A 180 -8.06 10.75 -1.75
N PHE A 181 -8.01 9.51 -1.30
CA PHE A 181 -8.58 8.38 -2.05
C PHE A 181 -10.03 8.09 -1.65
N ARG A 182 -10.51 8.65 -0.53
CA ARG A 182 -11.79 8.29 0.12
C ARG A 182 -12.89 9.33 -0.04
N LYS A 183 -12.53 10.59 -0.22
CA LYS A 183 -13.43 11.73 -0.25
C LYS A 183 -13.30 12.47 -1.58
N THR A 184 -14.43 12.89 -2.13
CA THR A 184 -14.46 13.89 -3.19
C THR A 184 -14.44 15.29 -2.60
N ALA A 185 -13.73 16.20 -3.26
CA ALA A 185 -13.85 17.61 -2.95
C ALA A 185 -15.22 18.16 -3.36
N GLU A 186 -15.83 18.98 -2.50
CA GLU A 186 -17.12 19.58 -2.79
C GLU A 186 -16.97 20.92 -3.52
N SER A 187 -15.99 21.73 -3.12
CA SER A 187 -15.67 22.97 -3.82
C SER A 187 -14.83 22.74 -5.09
N LYS A 188 -14.93 23.71 -6.01
CA LYS A 188 -14.12 23.72 -7.23
C LYS A 188 -12.64 23.92 -6.89
N GLU A 189 -12.37 24.76 -5.90
CA GLU A 189 -11.06 25.11 -5.39
C GLU A 189 -10.37 23.87 -4.81
N MET A 190 -11.06 23.09 -3.98
CA MET A 190 -10.51 21.85 -3.44
C MET A 190 -10.36 20.78 -4.52
N ASN A 191 -11.29 20.69 -5.49
CA ASN A 191 -11.13 19.78 -6.64
C ASN A 191 -9.88 20.12 -7.46
N ASN A 192 -9.62 21.41 -7.70
CA ASN A 192 -8.41 21.87 -8.37
C ASN A 192 -7.17 21.52 -7.54
N LEU A 193 -7.20 21.71 -6.22
CA LEU A 193 -6.09 21.36 -5.32
C LEU A 193 -5.77 19.86 -5.39
N ILE A 194 -6.78 18.99 -5.32
CA ILE A 194 -6.64 17.53 -5.45
C ILE A 194 -6.08 17.16 -6.84
N HIS A 195 -6.56 17.81 -7.90
CA HIS A 195 -6.03 17.59 -9.24
C HIS A 195 -4.54 17.94 -9.34
N THR A 196 -4.13 19.08 -8.79
CA THR A 196 -2.73 19.50 -8.72
C THR A 196 -1.89 18.51 -7.93
N ILE A 197 -2.41 17.94 -6.84
CA ILE A 197 -1.71 16.90 -6.08
C ILE A 197 -1.38 15.70 -6.96
N TYR A 198 -2.35 15.20 -7.73
CA TYR A 198 -2.13 14.03 -8.58
C TYR A 198 -1.19 14.29 -9.76
N GLN A 199 -1.15 15.52 -10.28
CA GLN A 199 -0.32 15.85 -11.44
C GLN A 199 1.12 16.25 -11.04
N GLU A 200 1.26 17.15 -10.07
CA GLU A 200 2.48 17.96 -9.93
C GLU A 200 2.84 18.31 -8.48
N MET A 201 2.26 17.66 -7.46
CA MET A 201 2.41 18.08 -6.05
C MET A 201 3.87 18.50 -5.72
N PRO A 202 4.14 19.78 -5.42
CA PRO A 202 5.51 20.27 -5.34
C PRO A 202 6.25 19.65 -4.17
N THR A 203 7.56 19.43 -4.34
CA THR A 203 8.44 19.00 -3.25
C THR A 203 8.71 20.18 -2.31
N ALA A 204 9.07 19.90 -1.04
CA ALA A 204 9.54 20.94 -0.12
C ALA A 204 10.69 21.76 -0.72
N ILE A 205 11.61 21.12 -1.45
CA ILE A 205 12.76 21.74 -2.11
C ILE A 205 12.34 22.79 -3.15
N THR A 206 11.29 22.51 -3.94
CA THR A 206 10.76 23.46 -4.93
C THR A 206 9.94 24.58 -4.29
N SER A 207 9.26 24.30 -3.17
CA SER A 207 8.47 25.31 -2.44
C SER A 207 9.35 26.41 -1.83
N PHE A 208 10.60 26.11 -1.45
CA PHE A 208 11.56 27.10 -0.96
C PHE A 208 12.22 27.96 -2.04
N LYS A 209 12.06 27.62 -3.34
CA LYS A 209 12.69 28.36 -4.46
C LYS A 209 11.75 29.37 -5.14
N MET A 210 10.51 29.50 -4.67
CA MET A 210 9.50 30.41 -5.24
C MET A 210 9.25 31.68 -4.39
N GLU A 211 10.24 32.11 -3.59
CA GLU A 211 10.27 33.43 -2.94
C GLU A 211 11.12 34.44 -3.73
#